data_AF-A0A699U1H4-F1
#
_entry.id   AF-A0A699U1H4-F1
#
_cell.length_a   1.000
_cell.length_b   1.000
_cell.length_c   1.000
_cell.angle_alpha   90.00
_cell.angle_beta   90.00
_cell.angle_gamma   90.00
#
_symmetry.space_group_name_H-M   'P 1'
#
loop_
_entity.id
_entity.type
_entity.pdbx_description
1 polymer ?
#
loop_
_entity_poly.entity_id
_entity_poly.type
_entity_poly.pdbx_seq_one_letter_code
_entity_poly.pdbx_strand_id
1 'polypeptide(L)'
;KARLVAQGHRQEEGIDYNEVFAPVARIEAIRLFLAFASYMGFMVYQMDVKSAFLNREIQEEVYVTQPKGFEDLKYPKRVYKVVKALYGLHQAPRAWYATLSLFLLKHGYRRGTIDQTLFLKKDFKDIILVQVYVDDIIFGSTRKDWSDEFEALMQSQLEMSSMGQLTFFLGLQVDQMSDGIFIHQTKYVNDILHKFDMDTNKLAPT
;
A
#
# COMPACT_ATOMS: atom_id res chain seq x y z
N LYS A 1 -4.88 -12.56 11.16
CA LYS A 1 -4.80 -13.05 9.75
C LYS A 1 -3.49 -13.82 9.60
N ALA A 2 -3.52 -15.10 9.29
CA ALA A 2 -2.31 -15.87 8.99
C ALA A 2 -1.95 -15.70 7.50
N ARG A 3 -0.66 -15.64 7.16
CA ARG A 3 -0.17 -15.51 5.77
C ARG A 3 0.93 -16.55 5.55
N LEU A 4 0.96 -17.15 4.37
CA LEU A 4 2.15 -17.88 3.91
C LEU A 4 3.18 -16.84 3.44
N VAL A 5 4.37 -16.88 4.03
CA VAL A 5 5.46 -15.94 3.74
C VAL A 5 6.67 -16.76 3.29
N ALA A 6 7.17 -16.45 2.09
CA ALA A 6 8.39 -17.05 1.57
C ALA A 6 9.62 -16.55 2.36
N GLN A 7 10.63 -17.41 2.46
CA GLN A 7 11.89 -17.08 3.12
C GLN A 7 12.82 -16.31 2.16
N GLY A 8 12.42 -15.11 1.72
CA GLY A 8 13.19 -14.35 0.72
C GLY A 8 14.63 -14.08 1.10
N HIS A 9 14.94 -14.00 2.40
CA HIS A 9 16.32 -13.89 2.89
C HIS A 9 17.24 -15.04 2.47
N ARG A 10 16.70 -16.12 1.88
CA ARG A 10 17.44 -17.26 1.32
C ARG A 10 17.53 -17.21 -0.20
N GLN A 11 16.94 -16.21 -0.86
CA GLN A 11 17.04 -16.04 -2.31
C GLN A 11 18.41 -15.45 -2.67
N GLU A 12 18.98 -15.94 -3.76
CA GLU A 12 20.25 -15.48 -4.31
C GLU A 12 20.03 -14.60 -5.56
N GLU A 13 20.59 -13.40 -5.56
CA GLU A 13 20.57 -12.50 -6.72
C GLU A 13 21.32 -13.13 -7.90
N GLY A 14 20.77 -13.02 -9.11
CA GLY A 14 21.27 -13.66 -10.32
C GLY A 14 20.86 -15.12 -10.49
N ILE A 15 20.23 -15.73 -9.47
CA ILE A 15 19.67 -17.09 -9.53
C ILE A 15 18.15 -17.03 -9.37
N ASP A 16 17.67 -16.56 -8.22
CA ASP A 16 16.24 -16.54 -7.87
C ASP A 16 15.54 -15.24 -8.28
N TYR A 17 16.30 -14.16 -8.45
CA TYR A 17 15.82 -12.86 -8.91
C TYR A 17 16.94 -12.03 -9.54
N ASN A 18 16.56 -11.10 -10.42
CA ASN A 18 17.52 -10.17 -11.05
C ASN A 18 17.25 -8.70 -10.69
N GLU A 19 15.99 -8.31 -10.48
CA GLU A 19 15.62 -6.93 -10.17
C GLU A 19 14.51 -6.91 -9.12
N VAL A 20 14.68 -6.03 -8.12
CA VAL A 20 13.79 -5.94 -6.95
C VAL A 20 13.24 -4.54 -6.73
N PHE A 21 13.67 -3.57 -7.54
CA PHE A 21 13.35 -2.17 -7.31
C PHE A 21 11.84 -1.91 -7.47
N ALA A 22 11.22 -1.44 -6.40
CA ALA A 22 9.85 -0.92 -6.40
C ALA A 22 9.89 0.48 -5.76
N PRO A 23 9.32 1.50 -6.40
CA PRO A 23 9.27 2.83 -5.81
C PRO A 23 8.32 2.83 -4.59
N VAL A 24 8.69 3.56 -3.55
CA VAL A 24 7.91 3.72 -2.33
C VAL A 24 7.68 5.21 -2.09
N ALA A 25 6.43 5.59 -1.82
CA ALA A 25 6.10 6.98 -1.55
C ALA A 25 6.84 7.46 -0.29
N ARG A 26 7.45 8.64 -0.39
CA ARG A 26 8.10 9.27 0.76
C ARG A 26 7.05 9.96 1.63
N ILE A 27 7.33 10.11 2.92
CA ILE A 27 6.42 10.78 3.85
C ILE A 27 6.16 12.24 3.45
N GLU A 28 7.15 12.90 2.84
CA GLU A 28 7.00 14.26 2.31
C GLU A 28 6.00 14.29 1.15
N ALA A 29 5.98 13.27 0.29
CA ALA A 29 5.01 13.15 -0.79
C ALA A 29 3.59 12.94 -0.24
N ILE A 30 3.44 12.11 0.78
CA ILE A 30 2.16 11.92 1.48
C ILE A 30 1.67 13.25 2.10
N ARG A 31 2.55 13.98 2.80
CA ARG A 31 2.21 15.28 3.40
C ARG A 31 1.85 16.31 2.33
N LEU A 32 2.58 16.34 1.22
CA LEU A 32 2.28 17.24 0.11
C LEU A 32 0.94 16.89 -0.55
N PHE A 33 0.64 15.61 -0.72
CA PHE A 33 -0.66 15.13 -1.19
C PHE A 33 -1.79 15.62 -0.29
N LEU A 34 -1.67 15.46 1.03
CA LEU A 34 -2.69 15.89 2.00
C LEU A 34 -2.83 17.42 2.02
N ALA A 35 -1.71 18.16 1.97
CA ALA A 35 -1.74 19.61 1.88
C ALA A 35 -2.45 20.09 0.60
N PHE A 36 -2.21 19.43 -0.53
CA PHE A 36 -2.89 19.73 -1.78
C PHE A 36 -4.39 19.39 -1.72
N ALA A 37 -4.76 18.26 -1.11
CA ALA A 37 -6.16 17.90 -0.89
C ALA A 37 -6.89 18.95 -0.04
N SER A 38 -6.25 19.41 1.04
CA SER A 38 -6.75 20.50 1.88
C SER A 38 -6.90 21.81 1.11
N TYR A 39 -5.92 22.17 0.27
CA TYR A 39 -5.97 23.39 -0.54
C TYR A 39 -7.09 23.35 -1.59
N MET A 40 -7.29 22.21 -2.24
CA MET A 40 -8.32 22.02 -3.26
C MET A 40 -9.70 21.70 -2.69
N GLY A 41 -9.80 21.45 -1.37
CA GLY A 41 -11.05 21.19 -0.67
C GLY A 41 -11.70 19.84 -1.02
N PHE A 42 -10.91 18.80 -1.27
CA PHE A 42 -11.46 17.46 -1.52
C PHE A 42 -11.14 16.44 -0.42
N MET A 43 -12.03 15.46 -0.28
CA MET A 43 -11.88 14.34 0.65
C MET A 43 -10.89 13.30 0.09
N VAL A 44 -10.07 12.79 0.99
CA VAL A 44 -9.12 11.71 0.76
C VAL A 44 -9.72 10.41 1.29
N TYR A 45 -9.58 9.37 0.48
CA TYR A 45 -10.04 8.03 0.73
C TYR A 45 -8.85 7.07 0.70
N GLN A 46 -9.04 5.89 1.26
CA GLN A 46 -8.03 4.85 1.29
C GLN A 46 -8.59 3.52 0.77
N MET A 47 -7.74 2.77 0.06
CA MET A 47 -7.95 1.38 -0.26
C MET A 47 -6.76 0.56 0.21
N ASP A 48 -7.04 -0.64 0.71
CA ASP A 48 -6.05 -1.68 1.01
C ASP A 48 -6.14 -2.77 -0.05
N VAL A 49 -4.99 -3.25 -0.51
CA VAL A 49 -4.93 -4.36 -1.45
C VAL A 49 -5.01 -5.67 -0.67
N LYS A 50 -6.07 -6.45 -0.87
CA LYS A 50 -6.10 -7.80 -0.30
C LYS A 50 -5.07 -8.65 -1.03
N SER A 51 -4.06 -9.06 -0.29
CA SER A 51 -3.03 -9.99 -0.78
C SER A 51 -2.35 -9.46 -2.04
N ALA A 52 -1.83 -8.23 -2.00
CA ALA A 52 -1.25 -7.52 -3.15
C ALA A 52 -0.38 -8.38 -4.07
N PHE A 53 0.46 -9.22 -3.49
CA PHE A 53 1.37 -10.09 -4.22
C PHE A 53 0.67 -11.31 -4.88
N LEU A 54 -0.45 -11.80 -4.34
CA LEU A 54 -1.19 -12.94 -4.89
C LEU A 54 -2.02 -12.60 -6.15
N ASN A 55 -2.02 -11.34 -6.58
CA ASN A 55 -2.74 -10.92 -7.78
C ASN A 55 -1.98 -11.21 -9.09
N ARG A 56 -0.69 -11.58 -9.02
CA ARG A 56 0.13 -11.81 -10.23
C ARG A 56 1.07 -12.99 -10.14
N GLU A 57 1.36 -13.52 -11.32
CA GLU A 57 2.42 -14.50 -11.52
C GLU A 57 3.79 -13.83 -11.41
N ILE A 58 4.75 -14.56 -10.83
CA ILE A 58 6.15 -14.16 -10.89
C ILE A 58 6.74 -14.57 -12.24
N GLN A 59 7.62 -13.74 -12.80
CA GLN A 59 8.30 -14.08 -14.05
C GLN A 59 9.45 -15.06 -13.80
N GLU A 60 10.08 -14.91 -12.63
CA GLU A 60 11.19 -15.71 -12.18
C GLU A 60 10.70 -17.08 -11.71
N GLU A 61 11.52 -18.11 -11.97
CA GLU A 61 11.21 -19.47 -11.54
C GLU A 61 11.67 -19.68 -10.09
N VAL A 62 10.75 -19.53 -9.15
CA VAL A 62 11.03 -19.70 -7.72
C VAL A 62 10.38 -20.97 -7.17
N TYR A 63 11.14 -21.68 -6.34
CA TYR A 63 10.67 -22.83 -5.58
C TYR A 63 10.71 -22.53 -4.08
N VAL A 64 9.73 -23.04 -3.35
CA VAL A 64 9.69 -22.96 -1.88
C VAL A 64 9.61 -24.34 -1.27
N THR A 65 10.28 -24.51 -0.13
CA THR A 65 10.14 -25.73 0.67
C THR A 65 8.70 -25.91 1.14
N GLN A 66 8.34 -27.15 1.45
CA GLN A 66 7.00 -27.44 1.96
C GLN A 66 6.77 -26.69 3.28
N PRO A 67 5.61 -26.01 3.46
CA PRO A 67 5.31 -25.33 4.70
C PRO A 67 5.28 -26.32 5.87
N LYS A 68 5.82 -25.90 7.02
CA LYS A 68 5.79 -26.71 8.23
C LYS A 68 4.36 -27.10 8.61
N GLY A 69 4.12 -28.38 8.83
CA GLY A 69 2.80 -28.94 9.13
C GLY A 69 1.95 -29.27 7.90
N PHE A 70 2.46 -29.02 6.69
CA PHE A 70 1.82 -29.34 5.40
C PHE A 70 2.74 -30.19 4.52
N GLU A 71 3.72 -30.87 5.11
CA GLU A 71 4.63 -31.74 4.38
C GLU A 71 3.91 -33.00 3.87
N ASP A 72 4.13 -33.33 2.60
CA ASP A 72 3.70 -34.58 1.99
C ASP A 72 4.60 -35.73 2.51
N LEU A 73 4.03 -36.59 3.35
CA LEU A 73 4.72 -37.74 3.94
C LEU A 73 5.21 -38.75 2.90
N LYS A 74 4.54 -38.85 1.74
CA LYS A 74 4.94 -39.73 0.64
C LYS A 74 6.08 -39.13 -0.17
N TYR A 75 6.13 -37.81 -0.29
CA TYR A 75 7.15 -37.10 -1.05
C TYR A 75 7.83 -35.97 -0.24
N PRO A 76 8.56 -36.30 0.84
CA PRO A 76 9.09 -35.30 1.78
C PRO A 76 10.15 -34.37 1.18
N LYS A 77 10.79 -34.77 0.08
CA LYS A 77 11.84 -33.99 -0.61
C LYS A 77 11.32 -33.08 -1.73
N ARG A 78 10.01 -33.09 -2.02
CA ARG A 78 9.46 -32.20 -3.03
C ARG A 78 9.44 -30.76 -2.54
N VAL A 79 9.43 -29.84 -3.49
CA VAL A 79 9.28 -28.40 -3.30
C VAL A 79 8.07 -27.92 -4.10
N TYR A 80 7.50 -26.80 -3.69
CA TYR A 80 6.41 -26.15 -4.42
C TYR A 80 6.98 -25.12 -5.38
N LYS A 81 6.52 -25.14 -6.63
CA LYS A 81 6.77 -24.05 -7.57
C LYS A 81 5.86 -22.88 -7.22
N VAL A 82 6.43 -21.70 -7.06
CA VAL A 82 5.67 -20.48 -6.80
C VAL A 82 5.09 -19.98 -8.12
N VAL A 83 3.77 -20.04 -8.25
CA VAL A 83 3.07 -19.55 -9.45
C VAL A 83 2.78 -18.06 -9.33
N LYS A 84 2.39 -17.59 -8.13
CA LYS A 84 2.02 -16.20 -7.86
C LYS A 84 2.95 -15.56 -6.84
N ALA A 85 3.16 -14.24 -6.91
CA ALA A 85 4.06 -13.57 -6.00
C ALA A 85 3.61 -13.75 -4.54
N LEU A 86 4.56 -14.09 -3.68
CA LEU A 86 4.33 -14.33 -2.25
C LEU A 86 4.98 -13.22 -1.43
N TYR A 87 4.36 -12.92 -0.29
CA TYR A 87 5.02 -12.12 0.74
C TYR A 87 6.39 -12.72 1.07
N GLY A 88 7.37 -11.86 1.28
CA GLY A 88 8.73 -12.27 1.58
C GLY A 88 9.60 -12.50 0.35
N LEU A 89 9.06 -12.66 -0.86
CA LEU A 89 9.89 -12.66 -2.07
C LEU A 89 10.43 -11.26 -2.36
N HIS A 90 11.71 -11.17 -2.74
CA HIS A 90 12.37 -9.90 -3.02
C HIS A 90 11.73 -9.14 -4.19
N GLN A 91 11.26 -9.85 -5.21
CA GLN A 91 10.66 -9.27 -6.42
C GLN A 91 9.15 -8.96 -6.30
N ALA A 92 8.47 -9.43 -5.23
CA ALA A 92 7.02 -9.31 -5.12
C ALA A 92 6.52 -7.85 -5.10
N PRO A 93 7.15 -6.91 -4.36
CA PRO A 93 6.77 -5.49 -4.40
C PRO A 93 6.86 -4.87 -5.79
N ARG A 94 7.90 -5.23 -6.56
CA ARG A 94 8.11 -4.74 -7.93
C ARG A 94 7.02 -5.24 -8.87
N ALA A 95 6.71 -6.54 -8.82
CA ALA A 95 5.68 -7.15 -9.66
C ALA A 95 4.29 -6.54 -9.40
N TRP A 96 3.98 -6.30 -8.12
CA TRP A 96 2.75 -5.60 -7.72
C TRP A 96 2.69 -4.18 -8.27
N TYR A 97 3.70 -3.35 -7.98
CA TYR A 97 3.72 -1.97 -8.43
C TYR A 97 3.66 -1.84 -9.96
N ALA A 98 4.41 -2.68 -10.69
CA ALA A 98 4.40 -2.67 -12.15
C ALA A 98 3.00 -2.96 -12.71
N THR A 99 2.28 -3.90 -12.10
CA THR A 99 0.92 -4.27 -12.51
C THR A 99 -0.07 -3.15 -12.26
N LEU A 100 -0.06 -2.59 -11.05
CA LEU A 100 -0.88 -1.45 -10.69
C LEU A 100 -0.59 -0.26 -11.61
N SER A 101 0.69 0.04 -11.83
CA SER A 101 1.11 1.16 -12.69
C SER A 101 0.60 0.99 -14.12
N LEU A 102 0.80 -0.19 -14.74
CA LEU A 102 0.28 -0.46 -16.08
C LEU A 102 -1.25 -0.39 -16.15
N PHE A 103 -1.93 -0.88 -15.11
CA PHE A 103 -3.38 -0.80 -15.00
C PHE A 103 -3.86 0.65 -14.99
N LEU A 104 -3.29 1.50 -14.15
CA LEU A 104 -3.65 2.93 -14.06
C LEU A 104 -3.34 3.67 -15.37
N LEU A 105 -2.17 3.42 -15.97
CA LEU A 105 -1.79 4.02 -17.25
C LEU A 105 -2.78 3.65 -18.37
N LYS A 106 -3.21 2.37 -18.43
CA LYS A 106 -4.22 1.91 -19.39
C LYS A 106 -5.57 2.61 -19.22
N HIS A 107 -5.92 3.04 -18.01
CA HIS A 107 -7.15 3.77 -17.70
C HIS A 107 -7.00 5.29 -17.73
N GLY A 108 -5.94 5.80 -18.36
CA GLY A 108 -5.76 7.22 -18.65
C GLY A 108 -5.17 8.04 -17.51
N TYR A 109 -4.68 7.39 -16.44
CA TYR A 109 -3.87 8.08 -15.45
C TYR A 109 -2.48 8.35 -16.00
N ARG A 110 -1.88 9.44 -15.55
CA ARG A 110 -0.47 9.79 -15.81
C ARG A 110 0.32 9.59 -14.54
N ARG A 111 1.45 8.92 -14.65
CA ARG A 111 2.40 8.76 -13.56
C ARG A 111 3.19 10.07 -13.36
N GLY A 112 3.45 10.41 -12.10
CA GLY A 112 4.26 11.56 -11.72
C GLY A 112 5.68 11.44 -12.25
N THR A 113 6.28 12.59 -12.61
CA THR A 113 7.65 12.63 -13.14
C THR A 113 8.69 12.53 -12.04
N ILE A 114 8.45 13.21 -10.91
CA ILE A 114 9.34 13.23 -9.74
C ILE A 114 9.04 12.06 -8.82
N ASP A 115 7.77 11.94 -8.40
CA ASP A 115 7.31 10.80 -7.61
C ASP A 115 6.60 9.79 -8.52
N GLN A 116 7.26 8.66 -8.76
CA GLN A 116 6.73 7.56 -9.57
C GLN A 116 5.57 6.82 -8.88
N THR A 117 5.37 7.02 -7.57
CA THR A 117 4.24 6.44 -6.83
C THR A 117 2.98 7.30 -6.84
N LEU A 118 3.09 8.53 -7.36
CA LEU A 118 1.96 9.42 -7.60
C LEU A 118 1.40 9.20 -9.01
N PHE A 119 0.08 9.11 -9.11
CA PHE A 119 -0.67 9.08 -10.36
C PHE A 119 -1.73 10.17 -10.32
N LEU A 120 -2.00 10.77 -11.47
CA LEU A 120 -3.03 11.78 -11.61
C LEU A 120 -3.78 11.66 -12.91
N LYS A 121 -5.05 12.00 -12.88
CA LYS A 121 -5.88 12.22 -14.07
C LYS A 121 -6.58 13.56 -13.87
N LYS A 122 -6.59 14.38 -14.92
CA LYS A 122 -7.19 15.71 -14.87
C LYS A 122 -7.89 16.04 -16.18
N ASP A 123 -8.92 16.84 -16.08
CA ASP A 123 -9.46 17.59 -17.21
C ASP A 123 -9.17 19.09 -17.02
N PHE A 124 -9.95 19.97 -17.64
CA PHE A 124 -9.75 21.43 -17.54
C PHE A 124 -10.06 21.99 -16.14
N LYS A 125 -10.93 21.34 -15.37
CA LYS A 125 -11.46 21.86 -14.11
C LYS A 125 -11.13 20.95 -12.94
N ASP A 126 -11.17 19.64 -13.16
CA ASP A 126 -11.15 18.63 -12.14
C ASP A 126 -9.89 17.76 -12.20
N ILE A 127 -9.49 17.27 -11.02
CA ILE A 127 -8.31 16.43 -10.85
C ILE A 127 -8.60 15.33 -9.84
N ILE A 128 -8.13 14.12 -10.15
CA ILE A 128 -7.97 13.03 -9.20
C ILE A 128 -6.48 12.75 -9.00
N LEU A 129 -6.07 12.64 -7.74
CA LEU A 129 -4.75 12.20 -7.33
C LEU A 129 -4.85 10.83 -6.68
N VAL A 130 -3.85 9.99 -6.95
CA VAL A 130 -3.72 8.64 -6.41
C VAL A 130 -2.27 8.45 -6.00
N GLN A 131 -2.04 8.12 -4.74
CA GLN A 131 -0.70 7.89 -4.19
C GLN A 131 -0.61 6.46 -3.68
N VAL A 132 0.39 5.73 -4.16
CA VAL A 132 0.60 4.32 -3.83
C VAL A 132 1.71 4.20 -2.78
N TYR A 133 1.42 3.52 -1.68
CA TYR A 133 2.41 3.14 -0.67
C TYR A 133 2.35 1.63 -0.43
N VAL A 134 3.18 0.87 -1.13
CA VAL A 134 3.24 -0.59 -1.02
C VAL A 134 1.84 -1.23 -1.21
N ASP A 135 1.19 -1.68 -0.15
CA ASP A 135 -0.12 -2.35 -0.15
C ASP A 135 -1.28 -1.36 0.08
N ASP A 136 -1.00 -0.12 0.50
CA ASP A 136 -1.99 0.93 0.74
C ASP A 136 -2.04 1.93 -0.42
N ILE A 137 -3.24 2.41 -0.75
CA ILE A 137 -3.45 3.46 -1.73
C ILE A 137 -4.32 4.55 -1.10
N ILE A 138 -3.85 5.80 -1.14
CA ILE A 138 -4.70 6.96 -0.85
C ILE A 138 -5.03 7.68 -2.13
N PHE A 139 -6.24 8.20 -2.22
CA PHE A 139 -6.71 8.90 -3.41
C PHE A 139 -7.76 9.94 -3.04
N GLY A 140 -7.94 10.93 -3.90
CA GLY A 140 -8.92 11.97 -3.72
C GLY A 140 -9.08 12.80 -4.97
N SER A 141 -10.25 13.41 -5.13
CA SER A 141 -10.63 14.13 -6.33
C SER A 141 -11.48 15.33 -6.00
N THR A 142 -11.31 16.43 -6.75
CA THR A 142 -12.21 17.60 -6.69
C THR A 142 -13.67 17.23 -6.98
N ARG A 143 -13.86 16.10 -7.67
CA ARG A 143 -15.14 15.49 -7.99
C ARG A 143 -15.32 14.16 -7.27
N LYS A 144 -16.32 14.08 -6.38
CA LYS A 144 -16.60 12.87 -5.60
C LYS A 144 -16.89 11.66 -6.50
N ASP A 145 -17.62 11.86 -7.59
CA ASP A 145 -17.95 10.81 -8.54
C ASP A 145 -16.70 10.18 -9.18
N TRP A 146 -15.60 10.93 -9.36
CA TRP A 146 -14.34 10.35 -9.82
C TRP A 146 -13.66 9.48 -8.76
N SER A 147 -13.81 9.81 -7.47
CA SER A 147 -13.35 8.93 -6.39
C SER A 147 -14.17 7.63 -6.37
N ASP A 148 -15.48 7.72 -6.52
CA ASP A 148 -16.37 6.55 -6.57
C ASP A 148 -16.06 5.67 -7.80
N GLU A 149 -15.85 6.28 -8.98
CA GLU A 149 -15.41 5.59 -10.20
C GLU A 149 -14.05 4.92 -10.03
N PHE A 150 -13.08 5.60 -9.41
CA PHE A 150 -11.77 5.02 -9.14
C PHE A 150 -11.88 3.81 -8.21
N GLU A 151 -12.66 3.91 -7.14
CA GLU A 151 -12.87 2.82 -6.21
C GLU A 151 -13.48 1.59 -6.91
N ALA A 152 -14.54 1.80 -7.70
CA ALA A 152 -15.17 0.75 -8.49
C ALA A 152 -14.22 0.15 -9.53
N LEU A 153 -13.44 0.99 -10.23
CA LEU A 153 -12.44 0.56 -11.19
C LEU A 153 -11.41 -0.37 -10.54
N MET A 154 -10.88 0.05 -9.39
CA MET A 154 -9.89 -0.69 -8.64
C MET A 154 -10.44 -2.03 -8.13
N GLN A 155 -11.67 -2.06 -7.60
CA GLN A 155 -12.32 -3.29 -7.14
C GLN A 155 -12.67 -4.27 -8.27
N SER A 156 -12.91 -3.78 -9.49
CA SER A 156 -13.34 -4.62 -10.62
C SER A 156 -12.24 -5.57 -11.13
N GLN A 157 -10.97 -5.18 -10.99
CA GLN A 157 -9.83 -5.87 -11.60
C GLN A 157 -8.78 -6.30 -10.59
N LEU A 158 -8.75 -5.66 -9.42
CA LEU A 158 -7.81 -5.95 -8.36
C LEU A 158 -8.63 -6.31 -7.12
N GLU A 159 -8.20 -7.31 -6.36
CA GLU A 159 -8.83 -7.69 -5.09
C GLU A 159 -8.59 -6.61 -4.03
N MET A 160 -9.21 -5.44 -4.20
CA MET A 160 -9.05 -4.27 -3.34
C MET A 160 -10.20 -4.20 -2.34
N SER A 161 -9.94 -3.62 -1.18
CA SER A 161 -10.98 -3.28 -0.21
C SER A 161 -10.95 -1.80 0.09
N SER A 162 -12.13 -1.18 -0.01
CA SER A 162 -12.30 0.19 0.43
C SER A 162 -12.18 0.27 1.94
N MET A 163 -11.40 1.25 2.39
CA MET A 163 -11.30 1.63 3.79
C MET A 163 -12.15 2.87 4.09
N GLY A 164 -12.84 3.42 3.09
CA GLY A 164 -13.60 4.65 3.20
C GLY A 164 -12.70 5.88 3.29
N GLN A 165 -13.17 6.91 4.01
CA GLN A 165 -12.40 8.14 4.23
C GLN A 165 -11.11 7.84 5.00
N LEU A 166 -10.04 8.52 4.60
CA LEU A 166 -8.76 8.39 5.26
C LEU A 166 -8.84 8.95 6.68
N THR A 167 -8.72 8.05 7.66
CA THR A 167 -8.67 8.38 9.11
C THR A 167 -7.35 7.96 9.74
N PHE A 168 -6.64 7.01 9.12
CA PHE A 168 -5.34 6.54 9.60
C PHE A 168 -4.45 6.09 8.45
N PHE A 169 -3.21 6.59 8.39
CA PHE A 169 -2.23 6.22 7.37
C PHE A 169 -0.82 6.19 7.95
N LEU A 170 -0.14 5.04 7.89
CA LEU A 170 1.26 4.89 8.29
C LEU A 170 1.59 5.43 9.70
N GLY A 171 0.72 5.17 10.68
CA GLY A 171 0.93 5.65 12.05
C GLY A 171 0.48 7.10 12.30
N LEU A 172 -0.10 7.75 11.28
CA LEU A 172 -0.72 9.07 11.39
C LEU A 172 -2.23 8.92 11.47
N GLN A 173 -2.87 9.65 12.37
CA GLN A 173 -4.31 9.89 12.36
C GLN A 173 -4.59 11.15 11.54
N VAL A 174 -5.67 11.10 10.77
CA VAL A 174 -6.05 12.15 9.82
C VAL A 174 -7.50 12.54 10.05
N ASP A 175 -7.71 13.77 10.53
CA ASP A 175 -9.04 14.36 10.66
C ASP A 175 -9.26 15.32 9.50
N GLN A 176 -10.23 15.00 8.64
CA GLN A 176 -10.55 15.79 7.46
C GLN A 176 -11.79 16.65 7.74
N MET A 177 -11.59 17.96 7.83
CA MET A 177 -12.61 18.96 8.19
C MET A 177 -12.89 19.89 7.01
N SER A 178 -13.96 20.69 7.10
CA SER A 178 -14.31 21.64 6.04
C SER A 178 -13.30 22.78 5.87
N ASP A 179 -12.54 23.10 6.91
CA ASP A 179 -11.53 24.16 6.96
C ASP A 179 -10.09 23.65 6.83
N GLY A 180 -9.88 22.33 6.74
CA GLY A 180 -8.59 21.74 6.46
C GLY A 180 -8.42 20.30 6.93
N ILE A 181 -7.19 19.79 6.83
CA ILE A 181 -6.83 18.44 7.29
C ILE A 181 -5.88 18.56 8.48
N PHE A 182 -6.25 17.95 9.59
CA PHE A 182 -5.43 17.86 10.79
C PHE A 182 -4.76 16.48 10.88
N ILE A 183 -3.45 16.47 11.11
CA ILE A 183 -2.65 15.25 11.20
C ILE A 183 -2.06 15.16 12.60
N HIS A 184 -2.29 14.05 13.29
CA HIS A 184 -1.80 13.84 14.65
C HIS A 184 -1.42 12.38 14.91
N GLN A 185 -0.76 12.12 16.03
CA GLN A 185 -0.31 10.77 16.44
C GLN A 185 -0.73 10.44 17.87
N THR A 186 -1.87 10.98 18.32
CA THR A 186 -2.38 10.83 19.70
C THR A 186 -2.45 9.37 20.13
N LYS A 187 -2.92 8.49 19.26
CA LYS A 187 -2.97 7.04 19.53
C LYS A 187 -1.58 6.46 19.76
N TYR A 188 -0.61 6.79 18.93
CA TYR A 188 0.77 6.32 19.10
C TYR A 188 1.38 6.80 20.42
N VAL A 189 1.15 8.07 20.78
CA VAL A 189 1.59 8.63 22.07
C VAL A 189 0.95 7.86 23.23
N ASN A 190 -0.36 7.64 23.18
CA ASN A 190 -1.07 6.89 24.22
C ASN A 190 -0.61 5.42 24.30
N ASP A 191 -0.39 4.75 23.15
CA ASP A 191 0.11 3.38 23.10
C ASP A 191 1.52 3.27 23.74
N ILE A 192 2.36 4.29 23.59
CA ILE A 192 3.65 4.38 24.29
C ILE A 192 3.45 4.57 25.78
N LEU A 193 2.62 5.53 26.20
CA LEU A 193 2.37 5.80 27.62
C LEU A 193 1.87 4.52 28.32
N HIS A 194 0.90 3.85 27.71
CA HIS A 194 0.35 2.60 28.23
C HIS A 194 1.39 1.49 28.28
N LYS A 195 2.25 1.36 27.27
CA LYS A 195 3.33 0.35 27.25
C LYS A 195 4.32 0.52 28.42
N PHE A 196 4.49 1.73 28.93
CA PHE A 196 5.41 2.05 30.03
C PHE A 196 4.66 2.40 31.33
N ASP A 197 3.37 2.05 31.44
CA ASP A 197 2.52 2.31 32.61
C ASP A 197 2.48 3.79 33.03
N MET A 198 2.58 4.70 32.06
CA MET A 198 2.63 6.16 32.29
C MET A 198 1.28 6.86 32.12
N ASP A 199 0.19 6.12 31.95
CA ASP A 199 -1.16 6.66 31.72
C ASP A 199 -1.68 7.57 32.84
N THR A 200 -1.11 7.43 34.05
CA THR A 200 -1.54 8.15 35.26
C THR A 200 -0.43 8.97 35.91
N ASN A 201 0.74 9.09 35.26
CA ASN A 201 1.87 9.81 35.83
C ASN A 201 1.57 11.31 35.90
N LYS A 202 1.79 11.90 37.08
CA LYS A 202 1.64 13.35 37.28
C LYS A 202 2.65 14.09 36.41
N LEU A 203 2.18 15.18 35.79
CA LEU A 203 3.05 16.14 35.11
C LEU A 203 4.17 16.58 36.06
N ALA A 204 5.40 16.63 35.56
CA ALA A 204 6.50 17.22 36.30
C ALA A 204 6.13 18.67 36.64
N PRO A 205 6.36 19.14 37.88
CA PRO A 205 6.12 20.54 38.21
C PRO A 205 7.01 21.41 37.33
N THR A 206 6.37 22.29 36.54
CA THR A 206 7.02 23.36 35.77
C THR A 206 7.37 24.53 36.65
#